data_AF-A0A257W628-F1
#
_entry.id   AF-A0A257W628-F1
#
_cell.length_a   1.000
_cell.length_b   1.000
_cell.length_c   1.000
_cell.angle_alpha   90.00
_cell.angle_beta   90.00
_cell.angle_gamma   90.00
#
_symmetry.space_group_name_H-M   'P 1'
#
loop_
_entity.id
_entity.type
_entity.pdbx_description
1 polymer ?
#
loop_
_entity_poly.entity_id
_entity_poly.type
_entity_poly.pdbx_seq_one_letter_code
_entity_poly.pdbx_strand_id
1 'polypeptide(L)' 'MLADTKHSILKKYGVWGEKLMFGHHYMGVHRTTFLIDEKGVIRKIFLRPKNKEHAEEIVKGWD' A
#
# COMPACT_ATOMS: atom_id res chain seq x y z
N MET A 1 -9.27 -11.48 1.31
CA MET A 1 -7.81 -11.22 1.23
C MET A 1 -7.25 -12.00 0.06
N LEU A 2 -6.29 -11.44 -0.68
CA LEU A 2 -5.57 -12.13 -1.75
C LEU A 2 -4.22 -12.62 -1.21
N ALA A 3 -3.83 -13.85 -1.51
CA ALA A 3 -2.52 -14.40 -1.12
C ALA A 3 -1.47 -14.17 -2.23
N ASP A 4 -0.62 -13.15 -2.09
CA ASP A 4 0.53 -12.91 -2.99
C ASP A 4 1.81 -13.53 -2.42
N THR A 5 1.84 -14.86 -2.31
CA THR A 5 2.94 -15.62 -1.68
C THR A 5 4.29 -15.46 -2.38
N LYS A 6 4.29 -15.09 -3.67
CA LYS A 6 5.49 -14.83 -4.47
C LYS A 6 5.89 -13.34 -4.50
N HIS A 7 5.14 -12.48 -3.81
CA HIS A 7 5.31 -11.02 -3.80
C HIS A 7 5.30 -10.38 -5.20
N SER A 8 4.63 -11.02 -6.16
CA SER A 8 4.66 -10.60 -7.57
C SER A 8 3.88 -9.30 -7.79
N ILE A 9 2.75 -9.15 -7.09
CA ILE A 9 1.91 -7.96 -7.12
C ILE A 9 2.60 -6.87 -6.32
N LEU A 10 3.08 -7.19 -5.12
CA LEU A 10 3.77 -6.23 -4.25
C LEU A 10 4.99 -5.59 -4.92
N LYS A 11 5.76 -6.35 -5.70
CA LYS A 11 6.88 -5.83 -6.51
C LYS A 11 6.39 -4.92 -7.64
N LYS A 12 5.35 -5.32 -8.38
CA LYS A 12 4.78 -4.50 -9.47
C LYS A 12 4.26 -3.15 -8.98
N TYR A 13 3.67 -3.13 -7.80
CA TYR A 13 3.18 -1.89 -7.17
C TYR A 13 4.27 -1.12 -6.41
N GLY A 14 5.52 -1.58 -6.42
CA GLY A 14 6.65 -0.89 -5.77
C GLY A 14 6.56 -0.83 -4.24
N VAL A 15 5.76 -1.70 -3.61
CA VAL A 15 5.54 -1.70 -2.16
C VAL A 15 6.37 -2.75 -1.43
N TRP A 16 7.10 -3.60 -2.16
CA TRP A 16 8.08 -4.51 -1.59
C TRP A 16 9.45 -3.82 -1.55
N GLY A 17 9.90 -3.42 -0.37
CA GLY A 17 11.10 -2.60 -0.21
C GLY A 17 11.85 -2.86 1.08
N GLU A 18 13.02 -2.25 1.19
CA GLU A 18 13.87 -2.34 2.36
C GLU A 18 13.32 -1.49 3.51
N LYS A 19 13.40 -2.03 4.73
CA LYS A 19 13.03 -1.37 5.98
C LYS A 19 14.17 -1.47 6.96
N LEU A 20 14.51 -0.34 7.55
CA LEU A 20 15.39 -0.26 8.70
C LEU A 20 14.56 -0.31 9.98
N MET A 21 14.76 -1.33 10.79
CA MET A 21 14.12 -1.49 12.08
C MET A 21 15.21 -1.78 13.10
N PHE A 22 15.39 -0.87 14.06
CA PHE A 22 16.36 -1.01 15.15
C PHE A 22 17.79 -1.35 14.67
N GLY A 23 18.26 -0.67 13.61
CA GLY A 23 19.59 -0.90 13.05
C GLY A 23 19.72 -2.11 12.14
N HIS A 24 18.64 -2.88 11.94
CA HIS A 24 18.63 -4.03 11.06
C HIS A 24 17.81 -3.78 9.78
N HIS A 25 18.37 -4.22 8.66
CA HIS A 25 17.77 -4.10 7.34
C HIS A 25 16.99 -5.37 7.00
N TYR A 26 15.72 -5.22 6.64
CA TYR A 26 14.86 -6.32 6.21
C TYR A 26 14.00 -5.91 5.03
N MET A 27 13.72 -6.87 4.14
CA MET A 27 12.73 -6.67 3.09
C MET A 27 11.32 -6.86 3.65
N GLY A 28 10.41 -5.95 3.33
CA GLY A 28 9.04 -6.03 3.80
C GLY A 28 8.06 -5.20 3.00
N VAL A 29 6.77 -5.44 3.25
CA VAL A 29 5.68 -4.71 2.61
C VAL A 29 5.54 -3.32 3.22
N HIS A 30 5.74 -2.26 2.45
CA HIS A 30 5.30 -0.93 2.81
C HIS A 30 3.78 -0.88 2.77
N ARG A 31 3.17 -0.51 3.90
CA ARG A 31 1.72 -0.39 3.96
C ARG A 31 1.29 0.80 3.11
N THR A 32 0.61 0.49 2.02
CA THR A 32 0.15 1.45 1.02
C THR A 32 -1.24 1.04 0.56
N THR A 33 -2.10 2.02 0.33
CA THR A 33 -3.43 1.81 -0.27
C THR A 33 -3.51 2.60 -1.57
N PHE A 34 -4.02 1.97 -2.62
CA PHE A 34 -4.22 2.57 -3.92
C PHE A 34 -5.72 2.66 -4.19
N LEU A 35 -6.20 3.84 -4.60
CA LEU A 35 -7.53 4.01 -5.17
C LEU A 35 -7.41 3.95 -6.68
N ILE A 36 -8.12 3.01 -7.29
CA ILE A 36 -8.04 2.72 -8.72
C ILE A 36 -9.46 2.83 -9.29
N ASP A 37 -9.64 3.63 -10.34
CA ASP A 37 -10.93 3.80 -10.99
C ASP A 37 -11.27 2.62 -11.94
N GLU A 38 -12.47 2.64 -12.51
CA GLU A 38 -12.95 1.59 -13.43
C GLU A 38 -12.12 1.46 -14.72
N LYS A 39 -11.32 2.48 -15.06
CA LYS A 39 -10.42 2.47 -16.22
C LYS A 39 -9.03 1.92 -15.87
N GLY A 40 -8.82 1.52 -14.61
CA GLY A 40 -7.55 1.02 -14.11
C GLY A 40 -6.53 2.13 -13.78
N VAL A 41 -6.98 3.39 -13.68
CA VAL A 41 -6.10 4.52 -13.35
C VAL A 41 -6.01 4.69 -11.84
N ILE A 42 -4.79 4.79 -11.31
CA ILE A 42 -4.55 5.10 -9.90
C ILE A 42 -4.90 6.58 -9.67
N ARG A 43 -5.99 6.83 -8.93
CA ARG A 43 -6.49 8.17 -8.59
C ARG A 43 -5.77 8.76 -7.38
N LYS A 44 -5.43 7.91 -6.41
CA LYS A 44 -4.79 8.33 -5.16
C LYS A 44 -3.96 7.20 -4.56
N ILE A 45 -2.88 7.58 -3.88
CA ILE A 45 -1.99 6.67 -3.16
C ILE A 45 -1.85 7.17 -1.73
N PHE A 46 -2.16 6.29 -0.78
CA PHE A 46 -1.98 6.55 0.65
C PHE A 46 -0.74 5.81 1.15
N LEU A 47 0.27 6.56 1.56
CA LEU A 47 1.52 6.01 2.09
C LEU A 47 1.48 6.00 3.62
N ARG A 48 1.83 4.87 4.24
CA ARG A 48 1.90 4.71 5.72
C ARG A 48 0.63 5.19 6.45
N PRO A 49 -0.56 4.70 6.08
CA PRO A 49 -1.80 5.19 6.64
C PRO A 49 -1.94 4.90 8.14
N LYS A 50 -2.58 5.83 8.85
CA LYS A 50 -2.91 5.68 10.27
C LYS A 50 -4.22 4.89 10.43
N ASN A 51 -4.14 3.76 11.12
CA ASN A 51 -5.26 2.81 11.28
C ASN A 51 -6.60 3.44 11.65
N LYS A 52 -6.61 4.39 12.59
CA LYS A 52 -7.84 4.92 13.18
C LYS A 52 -8.72 5.68 12.19
N GLU A 53 -8.09 6.36 11.23
CA GLU A 53 -8.76 7.34 10.36
C GLU A 53 -8.75 6.92 8.88
N HIS A 54 -7.96 5.91 8.53
CA HIS A 54 -7.71 5.52 7.13
C HIS A 54 -8.98 5.16 6.35
N ALA A 55 -9.95 4.52 7.00
CA ALA A 55 -11.21 4.16 6.34
C ALA A 55 -11.98 5.41 5.88
N GLU A 56 -12.06 6.43 6.72
CA GLU A 56 -12.71 7.70 6.37
C GLU A 56 -11.90 8.46 5.29
N GLU A 57 -10.57 8.39 5.35
CA GLU A 57 -9.68 9.01 4.36
C GLU A 57 -9.87 8.39 2.96
N ILE A 58 -10.11 7.07 2.89
CA ILE A 58 -10.44 6.36 1.67
C ILE A 58 -11.78 6.86 1.10
N VAL A 59 -12.83 6.93 1.92
CA VAL A 59 -14.17 7.36 1.48
C VAL A 59 -14.11 8.78 0.94
N LYS A 60 -13.53 9.72 1.68
CA LYS A 60 -13.32 11.11 1.24
C LYS A 60 -12.42 11.24 0.01
N GLY A 61 -11.55 10.25 -0.23
CA GLY A 61 -10.67 10.22 -1.41
C GLY A 61 -11.36 9.72 -2.68
N TRP A 62 -12.59 9.20 -2.56
CA TRP A 62 -13.40 8.71 -3.67
C TRP A 62 -14.48 9.70 -4.11
N ASP A 63 -14.88 10.62 -3.22
CA ASP A 63 -15.70 11.80 -3.52
C ASP A 63 -14.95 12.80 -4.41
#